data_AF-A0A7W1QG27-F1
#
_entry.id   AF-A0A7W1QG27-F1
#
_cell.length_a   1.000
_cell.length_b   1.000
_cell.length_c   1.000
_cell.angle_alpha   90.00
_cell.angle_beta   90.00
_cell.angle_gamma   90.00
#
_symmetry.space_group_name_H-M   'P 1'
#
loop_
_entity.id
_entity.type
_entity.pdbx_description
1 polymer ?
#
loop_
_entity_poly.entity_id
_entity_poly.type
_entity_poly.pdbx_seq_one_letter_code
_entity_poly.pdbx_strand_id
1 'polypeptide(L)' 'MPREVIAAGEMRVCFSAASVWEAEIKAAAGKLVVQGDLFEALEADGFIELAMTAGHARDTARLPALHRDPLPA' A
#
# COMPACT_ATOMS: atom_id res chain seq x y z
N MET A 1 -13.88 -11.83 -8.65
CA MET A 1 -13.18 -10.54 -8.90
C MET A 1 -12.42 -10.13 -7.63
N PRO A 2 -11.26 -9.45 -7.71
CA PRO A 2 -10.48 -9.07 -6.51
C PRO A 2 -11.28 -8.31 -5.45
N ARG A 3 -12.19 -7.42 -5.87
CA ARG A 3 -13.07 -6.65 -4.96
C ARG A 3 -14.04 -7.53 -4.17
N GLU A 4 -14.65 -8.53 -4.81
CA GLU A 4 -15.62 -9.42 -4.16
C GLU A 4 -14.95 -10.27 -3.08
N VAL A 5 -13.72 -10.71 -3.33
CA VAL A 5 -12.94 -11.53 -2.39
C VAL A 5 -12.45 -10.70 -1.20
N ILE A 6 -12.03 -9.46 -1.43
CA ILE A 6 -11.68 -8.52 -0.36
C ILE A 6 -12.91 -8.22 0.50
N ALA A 7 -14.05 -7.91 -0.13
CA ALA A 7 -15.28 -7.56 0.57
C ALA A 7 -15.90 -8.73 1.36
N ALA A 8 -15.64 -9.98 0.97
CA ALA A 8 -16.10 -11.16 1.69
C ALA A 8 -15.40 -11.34 3.05
N GLY A 9 -14.28 -10.66 3.31
CA GLY A 9 -13.52 -10.79 4.57
C GLY A 9 -12.86 -12.16 4.77
N GLU A 10 -12.88 -13.02 3.75
CA GLU A 10 -12.34 -14.38 3.78
C GLU A 10 -10.81 -14.40 3.63
N MET A 11 -10.20 -13.27 3.28
CA MET A 11 -8.76 -13.11 3.11
C MET A 11 -8.19 -12.05 4.04
N ARG A 12 -6.98 -12.31 4.53
CA ARG A 12 -6.16 -11.28 5.17
C ARG A 12 -5.74 -10.26 4.11
N VAL A 13 -6.20 -9.03 4.29
CA VAL A 13 -5.77 -7.90 3.46
C VAL A 13 -4.74 -7.12 4.24
N CYS A 14 -3.62 -6.82 3.59
CA CYS A 14 -2.49 -6.14 4.21
C CYS A 14 -2.18 -4.84 3.46
N PHE A 15 -1.67 -3.85 4.19
CA PHE A 15 -1.12 -2.62 3.64
C PHE A 15 0.24 -2.31 4.28
N SER A 16 0.98 -1.36 3.70
CA SER A 16 2.25 -0.91 4.26
C SER A 16 2.35 0.61 4.25
N ALA A 17 3.33 1.14 4.98
CA ALA A 17 3.65 2.57 4.95
C ALA A 17 3.92 3.10 3.53
N ALA A 18 4.48 2.29 2.62
CA ALA A 18 4.69 2.72 1.23
C ALA A 18 3.39 2.87 0.44
N SER A 19 2.41 1.99 0.66
CA SER A 19 1.09 2.09 0.01
C SER A 19 0.33 3.33 0.50
N VAL A 20 0.36 3.60 1.80
CA VAL A 20 -0.25 4.81 2.39
C VAL A 20 0.44 6.05 1.84
N TRP A 21 1.78 6.09 1.86
CA TRP A 21 2.56 7.20 1.32
C TRP A 21 2.22 7.54 -0.14
N GLU A 22 2.12 6.52 -1.01
CA GLU A 22 1.75 6.72 -2.41
C GLU A 22 0.30 7.23 -2.56
N ALA A 23 -0.63 6.69 -1.77
CA ALA A 23 -2.02 7.11 -1.78
C ALA A 23 -2.18 8.58 -1.35
N GLU A 24 -1.53 8.97 -0.26
CA GLU A 24 -1.55 10.34 0.26
C GLU A 24 -0.93 11.35 -0.71
N ILE A 25 0.22 11.02 -1.34
CA ILE A 25 0.81 11.87 -2.38
C ILE A 25 -0.15 12.04 -3.56
N LYS A 26 -0.80 10.96 -4.01
CA LYS A 26 -1.77 11.04 -5.10
C LYS A 26 -3.01 11.83 -4.70
N ALA A 27 -3.47 11.71 -3.46
CA ALA A 27 -4.57 12.49 -2.93
C ALA A 27 -4.24 13.99 -2.92
N ALA A 28 -3.08 14.36 -2.36
CA ALA A 28 -2.59 15.74 -2.36
C ALA A 28 -2.40 16.30 -3.78
N ALA A 29 -1.99 15.46 -4.74
CA ALA A 29 -1.85 15.83 -6.14
C ALA A 29 -3.18 15.86 -6.93
N GLY A 30 -4.32 15.57 -6.29
CA GLY A 30 -5.64 15.50 -6.93
C GLY A 30 -5.81 14.33 -7.90
N LYS A 31 -4.92 13.33 -7.86
CA LYS A 31 -4.93 12.14 -8.72
C LYS A 31 -5.70 10.97 -8.11
N LEU A 32 -6.01 11.05 -6.82
CA LEU A 32 -6.80 10.08 -6.08
C LEU A 32 -7.81 10.84 -5.20
N VAL A 33 -9.06 10.38 -5.17
CA VAL A 33 -10.05 10.89 -4.23
C VAL A 33 -10.13 9.91 -3.07
N VAL A 34 -9.71 10.36 -1.90
CA VAL A 34 -9.86 9.65 -0.63
C VAL A 34 -10.96 10.33 0.15
N GLN A 35 -11.95 9.56 0.62
CA GLN A 35 -13.01 10.08 1.48
C GLN A 35 -12.61 9.86 2.93
N GLY A 36 -12.46 10.95 3.69
CA GLY A 36 -12.05 10.88 5.09
C GLY A 36 -10.58 10.51 5.25
N ASP A 37 -10.26 9.87 6.37
CA ASP A 37 -8.91 9.39 6.69
C ASP A 37 -8.73 7.95 6.19
N LEU A 38 -7.80 7.74 5.26
CA LEU A 38 -7.54 6.43 4.67
C LEU A 38 -7.01 5.44 5.71
N PHE A 39 -6.15 5.91 6.61
CA PHE A 39 -5.50 5.04 7.59
C PHE A 39 -6.50 4.55 8.63
N GLU A 40 -7.33 5.44 9.18
CA GLU A 40 -8.39 5.07 10.11
C GLU A 40 -9.38 4.09 9.46
N ALA A 41 -9.72 4.28 8.17
CA ALA A 41 -10.60 3.36 7.46
C ALA A 41 -9.99 1.97 7.30
N LEU A 42 -8.70 1.87 6.95
CA LEU A 42 -8.00 0.59 6.82
C LEU A 42 -7.94 -0.16 8.16
N GLU A 43 -7.66 0.54 9.26
CA GLU A 43 -7.67 -0.06 10.60
C GLU A 43 -9.07 -0.53 11.01
N ALA A 44 -10.09 0.29 10.78
CA ALA A 44 -11.48 -0.02 11.11
C ALA A 44 -12.01 -1.25 10.35
N ASP A 45 -11.59 -1.42 9.09
CA ASP A 45 -11.95 -2.58 8.26
C ASP A 45 -11.12 -3.84 8.59
N GLY A 46 -10.22 -3.77 9.57
CA GLY A 46 -9.42 -4.90 10.04
C GLY A 46 -8.28 -5.28 9.12
N PHE A 47 -7.80 -4.36 8.29
CA PHE A 47 -6.65 -4.61 7.42
C PHE A 47 -5.37 -4.62 8.26
N ILE A 48 -4.40 -5.43 7.84
CA ILE A 48 -3.17 -5.66 8.58
C ILE A 48 -2.07 -4.73 8.08
N GLU A 49 -1.59 -3.83 8.93
CA GLU A 49 -0.38 -3.07 8.63
C GLU A 49 0.86 -3.97 8.70
N LEU A 50 1.67 -3.93 7.64
CA LEU A 50 2.97 -4.59 7.57
C LEU A 50 4.08 -3.54 7.65
N ALA A 51 4.88 -3.64 8.72
CA ALA A 51 6.04 -2.79 8.92
C ALA A 51 7.02 -2.87 7.74
N MET A 52 7.40 -1.72 7.19
CA MET A 52 8.50 -1.60 6.24
C MET A 52 9.75 -1.11 6.95
N THR A 53 10.80 -1.93 6.91
CA THR A 53 12.10 -1.60 7.53
C THR A 53 13.15 -1.30 6.46
N ALA A 54 14.25 -0.66 6.86
CA ALA A 54 15.41 -0.50 5.99
C ALA A 54 15.98 -1.84 5.48
N GLY A 55 15.78 -2.94 6.22
CA GLY A 55 16.14 -4.29 5.78
C GLY A 55 15.34 -4.71 4.54
N HIS A 56 14.02 -4.49 4.55
CA HIS A 56 13.16 -4.78 3.39
C HIS A 56 13.58 -3.96 2.16
N ALA A 57 13.90 -2.69 2.34
CA ALA A 57 14.40 -1.84 1.26
C ALA A 57 15.74 -2.35 0.70
N ARG A 58 16.68 -2.76 1.57
CA ARG A 58 17.99 -3.29 1.15
C ARG A 58 17.85 -4.59 0.34
N ASP A 59 16.89 -5.45 0.69
CA ASP A 59 16.68 -6.71 -0.02
C ASP A 59 16.17 -6.51 -1.46
N THR A 60 15.62 -5.35 -1.80
CA THR A 60 15.21 -5.04 -3.19
C THR A 60 16.40 -5.09 -4.17
N ALA A 61 17.61 -4.74 -3.73
CA ALA A 61 18.82 -4.81 -4.54
C ALA A 61 19.23 -6.24 -4.93
N ARG A 62 18.63 -7.26 -4.30
CA ARG A 62 18.86 -8.68 -4.58
C ARG A 62 17.83 -9.25 -5.56
N LEU A 63 16.77 -8.51 -5.85
CA LEU A 63 15.73 -8.96 -6.77
C LEU A 63 16.23 -8.86 -8.21
N PRO A 64 15.82 -9.77 -9.10
CA PRO A 64 16.04 -9.61 -10.54
C PRO A 64 15.52 -8.24 -11.01
N ALA A 65 16.27 -7.56 -11.87
CA ALA A 65 15.90 -6.26 -12.43
C ALA A 65 14.80 -6.35 -13.51
N LEU A 66 13.67 -6.98 -13.16
CA LEU A 66 12.51 -7.18 -14.03
C LEU A 66 11.59 -5.96 -14.06
N HIS A 67 11.67 -5.10 -13.04
CA HIS A 67 10.90 -3.86 -12.92
C HIS A 67 11.83 -2.65 -13.00
N ARG A 68 11.35 -1.56 -13.60
CA ARG A 68 12.06 -0.26 -13.54
C ARG A 68 11.97 0.30 -12.14
N ASP A 69 12.87 1.23 -11.82
CA ASP A 69 12.81 2.00 -10.58
C ASP A 69 11.38 2.55 -10.38
N PRO A 70 10.66 2.12 -9.31
CA PRO A 70 9.31 2.59 -9.05
C PRO A 70 9.27 4.05 -8.58
N LEU A 71 10.41 4.64 -8.20
CA LEU A 71 10.54 6.02 -7.72
C LEU A 71 11.59 6.78 -8.54
N PRO A 72 11.33 7.06 -9.83
CA PRO A 72 12.26 7.85 -10.61
C PRO A 72 12.39 9.27 -10.03
N ALA A 73 13.64 9.70 -9.85
CA ALA A 73 14.00 11.08 -9.51
C ALA A 73 13.70 12.07 -10.65
#